data_AF-A0A830H3T7-F1
#
_entry.id   AF-A0A830H3T7-F1
#
_cell.length_a   1.000
_cell.length_b   1.000
_cell.length_c   1.000
_cell.angle_alpha   90.00
_cell.angle_beta   90.00
_cell.angle_gamma   90.00
#
_symmetry.space_group_name_H-M   'P 1'
#
loop_
_entity.id
_entity.type
_entity.pdbx_description
1 polymer ?
#
loop_
_entity_poly.entity_id
_entity_poly.type
_entity_poly.pdbx_seq_one_letter_code
_entity_poly.pdbx_strand_id
1 'polypeptide(L)'
;MAFARSAARTPTAARTTNAMARRTLTRSTNAEYSRDREHRSEPPPEMYEMRDISPPPRDLGTHPLPPNTQCGAVVTVVPSANESEGSDDSWAGWLEDESEQEECQVEQEEEDASVSPDNAETFVVRRVTYRYRLERGRYVKNGKRLDVQQQGRYFVEKHLNEILSATTGGGGDDDDDEKRRRRRWNNKRR
;
A
#
# COMPACT_ATOMS: atom_id res chain seq x y z
N MET A 1 -60.09 -20.85 -69.43
CA MET A 1 -60.01 -19.44 -69.88
C MET A 1 -60.75 -18.56 -68.87
N ALA A 2 -60.16 -17.40 -68.58
CA ALA A 2 -60.73 -16.21 -67.93
C ALA A 2 -61.02 -16.21 -66.41
N PHE A 3 -60.18 -15.41 -65.74
CA PHE A 3 -60.29 -14.82 -64.40
C PHE A 3 -61.28 -13.64 -64.37
N ALA A 4 -61.89 -13.37 -63.20
CA ALA A 4 -62.13 -12.02 -62.65
C ALA A 4 -62.54 -12.18 -61.15
N ARG A 5 -61.70 -11.86 -60.15
CA ARG A 5 -61.26 -10.56 -59.59
C ARG A 5 -62.32 -9.82 -58.74
N SER A 6 -61.82 -9.33 -57.59
CA SER A 6 -62.24 -8.12 -56.84
C SER A 6 -63.32 -8.35 -55.77
N ALA A 7 -63.29 -7.80 -54.54
CA ALA A 7 -62.33 -6.99 -53.80
C ALA A 7 -62.71 -7.00 -52.30
N ALA A 8 -61.69 -6.78 -51.47
CA ALA A 8 -61.62 -6.09 -50.18
C ALA A 8 -62.89 -5.88 -49.32
N ARG A 9 -62.76 -6.20 -48.03
CA ARG A 9 -62.78 -5.20 -46.94
C ARG A 9 -62.47 -5.84 -45.58
N THR A 10 -61.43 -5.32 -44.91
CA THR A 10 -61.15 -5.45 -43.48
C THR A 10 -62.20 -4.61 -42.71
N PRO A 11 -62.46 -4.85 -41.40
CA PRO A 11 -61.59 -4.22 -40.40
C PRO A 11 -61.45 -4.97 -39.05
N THR A 12 -60.27 -4.79 -38.45
CA THR A 12 -59.96 -4.46 -37.03
C THR A 12 -60.57 -5.21 -35.83
N ALA A 13 -59.66 -5.42 -34.86
CA ALA A 13 -59.84 -5.43 -33.40
C ALA A 13 -60.40 -6.73 -32.78
N ALA A 14 -59.53 -7.57 -32.22
CA ALA A 14 -59.05 -7.50 -30.84
C ALA A 14 -60.06 -8.01 -29.80
N ARG A 15 -59.80 -9.22 -29.24
CA ARG A 15 -59.91 -9.44 -27.80
C ARG A 15 -59.19 -10.71 -27.35
N THR A 16 -57.90 -10.54 -27.09
CA THR A 16 -57.09 -11.43 -26.27
C THR A 16 -57.70 -11.48 -24.86
N THR A 17 -58.05 -12.67 -24.37
CA THR A 17 -58.18 -12.90 -22.92
C THR A 17 -57.23 -14.04 -22.56
N ASN A 18 -55.94 -13.71 -22.49
CA ASN A 18 -54.99 -14.56 -21.79
C ASN A 18 -55.35 -14.48 -20.31
N ALA A 19 -55.99 -15.54 -19.83
CA ALA A 19 -56.24 -15.76 -18.41
C ALA A 19 -54.90 -15.66 -17.68
N MET A 20 -54.80 -14.65 -16.81
CA MET A 20 -53.67 -14.40 -15.94
C MET A 20 -53.43 -15.62 -15.04
N ALA A 21 -52.51 -16.49 -15.45
CA ALA A 21 -51.72 -17.25 -14.50
C ALA A 21 -50.92 -16.23 -13.69
N ARG A 22 -51.44 -15.90 -12.49
CA ARG A 22 -50.72 -15.16 -11.46
C ARG A 22 -49.54 -15.99 -10.99
N ARG A 23 -48.48 -16.03 -11.81
CA ARG A 23 -47.13 -16.31 -11.32
C ARG A 23 -46.74 -15.07 -10.53
N THR A 24 -46.85 -15.16 -9.22
CA THR A 24 -46.14 -14.29 -8.30
C THR A 24 -44.66 -14.42 -8.61
N LEU A 25 -44.18 -13.59 -9.53
CA LEU A 25 -42.78 -13.22 -9.61
C LEU A 25 -42.53 -12.46 -8.31
N THR A 26 -42.05 -13.17 -7.31
CA THR A 26 -41.26 -12.52 -6.27
C THR A 26 -40.18 -11.76 -7.00
N ARG A 27 -40.38 -10.45 -7.05
CA ARG A 27 -39.39 -9.45 -7.39
C ARG A 27 -38.24 -9.65 -6.41
N SER A 28 -37.35 -10.60 -6.71
CA SER A 28 -36.03 -10.66 -6.11
C SER A 28 -35.35 -9.40 -6.62
N THR A 29 -35.51 -8.35 -5.83
CA THR A 29 -34.74 -7.13 -5.94
C THR A 29 -33.28 -7.53 -6.11
N ASN A 30 -32.59 -6.86 -7.04
CA ASN A 30 -31.15 -6.91 -7.30
C ASN A 30 -30.26 -6.57 -6.06
N ALA A 31 -30.78 -6.73 -4.84
CA ALA A 31 -30.11 -6.51 -3.58
C ALA A 31 -29.19 -7.67 -3.19
N GLU A 32 -29.41 -8.89 -3.69
CA GLU A 32 -28.55 -10.04 -3.32
C GLU A 32 -27.23 -10.09 -4.08
N TYR A 33 -27.10 -9.44 -5.24
CA TYR A 33 -25.82 -9.38 -5.97
C TYR A 33 -24.88 -8.26 -5.49
N SER A 34 -25.29 -7.49 -4.48
CA SER A 34 -24.56 -6.32 -4.01
C SER A 34 -23.72 -6.58 -2.75
N ARG A 35 -23.86 -7.74 -2.09
CA ARG A 35 -23.11 -8.06 -0.85
C ARG A 35 -21.71 -8.64 -1.09
N ASP A 36 -21.41 -9.17 -2.28
CA ASP A 36 -20.07 -9.71 -2.60
C ASP A 36 -19.08 -8.64 -3.09
N ARG A 37 -19.52 -7.39 -3.28
CA ARG A 37 -18.68 -6.32 -3.85
C ARG A 37 -17.81 -5.59 -2.83
N GLU A 38 -18.09 -5.77 -1.54
CA GLU A 38 -17.41 -5.06 -0.45
C GLU A 38 -16.22 -5.84 0.15
N HIS A 39 -16.10 -7.14 -0.13
CA HIS A 39 -14.86 -7.90 0.09
C HIS A 39 -13.92 -7.83 -1.11
N ARG A 40 -13.71 -6.62 -1.66
CA ARG A 40 -12.52 -6.38 -2.49
C ARG A 40 -11.34 -6.28 -1.52
N SER A 41 -10.99 -7.43 -0.94
CA SER A 41 -9.85 -7.63 -0.05
C SER A 41 -8.69 -6.81 -0.59
N GLU A 42 -8.16 -5.92 0.24
CA GLU A 42 -6.98 -5.14 -0.12
C GLU A 42 -5.93 -6.06 -0.74
N PRO A 43 -5.23 -5.61 -1.79
CA PRO A 43 -4.20 -6.44 -2.40
C PRO A 43 -3.23 -6.91 -1.29
N PRO A 44 -2.86 -8.20 -1.28
CA PRO A 44 -2.06 -8.76 -0.21
C PRO A 44 -0.77 -7.94 -0.05
N PRO A 45 -0.26 -7.79 1.20
CA PRO A 45 0.96 -7.05 1.45
C PRO A 45 2.10 -7.65 0.61
N GLU A 46 2.93 -6.76 0.07
CA GLU A 46 4.10 -7.19 -0.69
C GLU A 46 5.31 -7.23 0.23
N MET A 47 6.22 -8.17 -0.01
CA MET A 47 7.46 -8.29 0.76
C MET A 47 8.49 -7.29 0.23
N TYR A 48 9.09 -6.52 1.13
CA TYR A 48 10.12 -5.54 0.81
C TYR A 48 11.42 -5.84 1.56
N GLU A 49 12.53 -5.96 0.84
CA GLU A 49 13.86 -5.99 1.45
C GLU A 49 14.20 -4.58 1.95
N MET A 50 14.43 -4.41 3.25
CA MET A 50 14.69 -3.10 3.85
C MET A 50 16.16 -2.99 4.27
N ARG A 51 16.78 -1.84 4.01
CA ARG A 51 18.16 -1.55 4.40
C ARG A 51 18.28 -0.12 4.92
N ASP A 52 18.87 0.04 6.09
CA ASP A 52 19.29 1.34 6.59
C ASP A 52 20.56 1.80 5.85
N ILE A 53 20.49 2.98 5.25
CA ILE A 53 21.61 3.61 4.54
C ILE A 53 22.45 4.51 5.45
N SER A 54 22.09 4.63 6.73
CA SER A 54 22.94 5.30 7.72
C SER A 54 24.31 4.62 7.75
N PRO A 55 25.46 5.32 7.69
CA PRO A 55 26.75 4.68 7.85
C PRO A 55 26.96 4.26 9.31
N PRO A 56 27.35 3.01 9.63
CA PRO A 56 27.55 1.88 8.72
C PRO A 56 26.22 1.27 8.24
N PRO A 57 26.05 0.95 6.94
CA PRO A 57 24.79 0.44 6.41
C PRO A 57 24.38 -0.88 7.09
N ARG A 58 23.11 -1.00 7.48
CA ARG A 58 22.54 -2.19 8.15
C ARG A 58 21.41 -2.77 7.31
N ASP A 59 21.41 -4.09 7.10
CA ASP A 59 20.29 -4.76 6.43
C ASP A 59 19.21 -5.08 7.48
N LEU A 60 18.00 -4.55 7.31
CA LEU A 60 16.90 -4.69 8.28
C LEU A 60 16.01 -5.92 7.98
N GLY A 61 16.34 -6.70 6.95
CA GLY A 61 15.60 -7.90 6.56
C GLY A 61 14.41 -7.63 5.64
N THR A 62 13.50 -8.60 5.53
CA THR A 62 12.33 -8.52 4.64
C THR A 62 11.07 -8.25 5.43
N HIS A 63 10.37 -7.16 5.12
CA HIS A 63 9.18 -6.70 5.84
C HIS A 63 7.93 -6.72 4.96
N PRO A 64 6.78 -7.19 5.48
CA PRO A 64 5.51 -7.08 4.78
C PRO A 64 5.01 -5.63 4.88
N LEU A 65 4.86 -4.97 3.74
CA LEU A 65 4.38 -3.59 3.71
C LEU A 65 3.26 -3.44 2.67
N PRO A 66 2.44 -2.39 2.79
CA PRO A 66 1.45 -2.07 1.78
C PRO A 66 2.09 -2.01 0.38
N PRO A 67 1.44 -2.54 -0.67
CA PRO A 67 2.03 -2.62 -2.01
C PRO A 67 2.34 -1.24 -2.64
N ASN A 68 1.82 -0.17 -2.05
CA ASN A 68 1.99 1.22 -2.45
C ASN A 68 2.89 2.03 -1.50
N THR A 69 3.82 1.40 -0.78
CA THR A 69 4.83 2.13 -0.01
C THR A 69 5.67 3.03 -0.92
N GLN A 70 5.60 4.35 -0.70
CA GLN A 70 6.29 5.38 -1.48
C GLN A 70 7.45 6.00 -0.69
N CYS A 71 8.28 6.79 -1.38
CA CYS A 71 9.29 7.61 -0.72
C CYS A 71 8.63 8.60 0.26
N GLY A 72 9.21 8.77 1.43
CA GLY A 72 8.69 9.60 2.53
C GLY A 72 7.71 8.87 3.45
N ALA A 73 7.31 7.63 3.14
CA ALA A 73 6.50 6.82 4.04
C ALA A 73 7.27 6.51 5.34
N VAL A 74 6.56 6.53 6.47
CA VAL A 74 7.07 6.14 7.77
C VAL A 74 6.76 4.67 8.00
N VAL A 75 7.76 3.90 8.39
CA VAL A 75 7.65 2.46 8.63
C VAL A 75 8.23 2.14 9.99
N THR A 76 7.50 1.36 10.78
CA THR A 76 7.94 0.83 12.06
C THR A 76 8.49 -0.57 11.85
N VAL A 77 9.73 -0.79 12.23
CA VAL A 77 10.37 -2.11 12.17
C VAL A 77 10.45 -2.65 13.58
N VAL A 78 9.85 -3.82 13.79
CA VAL A 78 10.09 -4.61 15.00
C VAL A 78 11.34 -5.45 14.72
N PRO A 79 12.44 -5.24 15.47
CA PRO A 79 13.63 -6.04 15.30
C PRO A 79 13.29 -7.50 15.64
N SER A 80 13.37 -8.38 14.63
CA SER A 80 13.05 -9.80 14.77
C SER A 80 14.23 -10.54 15.41
N ALA A 81 14.47 -10.32 16.71
CA ALA A 81 15.22 -11.17 17.66
C ALA A 81 16.41 -12.02 17.15
N ASN A 82 17.17 -11.59 16.13
CA ASN A 82 18.26 -12.40 15.56
C ASN A 82 19.65 -11.78 15.73
N GLU A 83 19.79 -10.77 16.59
CA GLU A 83 21.09 -10.16 16.93
C GLU A 83 21.24 -9.88 18.44
N SER A 84 20.76 -10.77 19.30
CA SER A 84 21.05 -10.73 20.74
C SER A 84 21.71 -12.02 21.23
N GLU A 85 22.80 -12.45 20.58
CA GLU A 85 23.75 -13.39 21.18
C GLU A 85 25.18 -12.91 20.87
N GLY A 86 25.72 -12.19 21.84
CA GLY A 86 27.00 -11.49 21.83
C GLY A 86 27.06 -10.67 23.12
N SER A 87 26.95 -11.32 24.27
CA SER A 87 28.10 -11.91 24.98
C SER A 87 28.90 -10.81 25.69
N ASP A 88 28.85 -10.92 27.02
CA ASP A 88 29.75 -10.32 28.00
C ASP A 88 29.58 -8.82 28.28
N ASP A 89 28.74 -8.50 29.26
CA ASP A 89 29.13 -7.60 30.37
C ASP A 89 28.17 -7.70 31.55
N SER A 90 28.44 -8.74 32.34
CA SER A 90 28.34 -8.83 33.80
C SER A 90 28.15 -7.49 34.54
N TRP A 91 26.91 -7.06 34.80
CA TRP A 91 26.62 -6.03 35.82
C TRP A 91 25.36 -6.27 36.68
N ALA A 92 24.56 -7.31 36.45
CA ALA A 92 23.40 -7.62 37.29
C ALA A 92 23.79 -8.57 38.44
N GLY A 93 24.29 -8.00 39.53
CA GLY A 93 24.71 -8.78 40.69
C GLY A 93 24.68 -8.02 42.00
N TRP A 94 23.65 -7.19 42.26
CA TRP A 94 23.34 -6.64 43.60
C TRP A 94 21.88 -6.16 43.65
N LEU A 95 20.91 -7.06 43.75
CA LEU A 95 19.71 -6.83 44.55
C LEU A 95 18.94 -8.14 44.71
N GLU A 96 19.31 -8.90 45.73
CA GLU A 96 18.39 -9.82 46.40
C GLU A 96 18.02 -9.16 47.72
N ASP A 97 16.76 -8.76 47.85
CA ASP A 97 16.06 -8.90 49.11
C ASP A 97 14.63 -9.32 48.79
N GLU A 98 14.31 -10.54 49.25
CA GLU A 98 13.06 -11.24 49.12
C GLU A 98 12.00 -10.64 50.05
N SER A 99 10.75 -10.51 49.60
CA SER A 99 9.59 -10.75 50.47
C SER A 99 8.31 -11.00 49.67
N GLU A 100 7.95 -12.29 49.63
CA GLU A 100 6.63 -12.87 49.92
C GLU A 100 5.38 -12.20 49.28
N GLN A 101 4.83 -12.82 48.23
CA GLN A 101 3.60 -13.64 48.23
C GLN A 101 2.31 -12.89 48.58
N GLU A 102 1.39 -12.75 47.61
CA GLU A 102 0.03 -13.33 47.69
C GLU A 102 -0.78 -13.18 46.38
N GLU A 103 -1.71 -14.12 46.23
CA GLU A 103 -2.58 -14.50 45.11
C GLU A 103 -3.47 -13.41 44.48
N CYS A 104 -3.81 -13.54 43.18
CA CYS A 104 -5.13 -14.01 42.70
C CYS A 104 -5.43 -13.65 41.23
N GLN A 105 -5.84 -14.69 40.48
CA GLN A 105 -6.94 -14.70 39.50
C GLN A 105 -6.78 -14.03 38.12
N VAL A 106 -6.67 -14.90 37.11
CA VAL A 106 -7.47 -14.98 35.87
C VAL A 106 -8.20 -13.69 35.46
N GLU A 107 -7.65 -13.00 34.47
CA GLU A 107 -8.43 -12.39 33.40
C GLU A 107 -7.83 -12.80 32.05
N GLN A 108 -8.68 -13.37 31.20
CA GLN A 108 -8.37 -13.62 29.79
C GLN A 108 -8.34 -12.27 29.09
N GLU A 109 -7.17 -11.64 29.06
CA GLU A 109 -6.91 -10.54 28.14
C GLU A 109 -6.59 -11.13 26.78
N GLU A 110 -7.32 -10.65 25.77
CA GLU A 110 -7.03 -10.93 24.37
C GLU A 110 -5.57 -10.56 24.11
N GLU A 111 -4.77 -11.54 23.67
CA GLU A 111 -3.34 -11.42 23.39
C GLU A 111 -3.10 -10.52 22.16
N ASP A 112 -3.39 -9.23 22.30
CA ASP A 112 -2.89 -8.20 21.40
C ASP A 112 -1.40 -8.03 21.70
N ALA A 113 -0.60 -8.86 21.03
CA ALA A 113 0.87 -8.85 20.98
C ALA A 113 1.49 -7.59 21.60
N SER A 114 1.83 -7.69 22.88
CA SER A 114 2.61 -6.69 23.62
C SER A 114 4.03 -6.67 23.06
N VAL A 115 4.18 -6.13 21.86
CA VAL A 115 5.47 -5.69 21.35
C VAL A 115 5.86 -4.53 22.26
N SER A 116 6.73 -4.77 23.23
CA SER A 116 7.26 -3.72 24.08
C SER A 116 7.78 -2.59 23.17
N PRO A 117 7.25 -1.36 23.28
CA PRO A 117 7.62 -0.26 22.40
C PRO A 117 9.10 0.13 22.53
N ASP A 118 9.77 -0.40 23.55
CA ASP A 118 11.13 -0.05 23.98
C ASP A 118 12.18 -0.23 22.88
N ASN A 119 11.94 -1.10 21.88
CA ASN A 119 12.89 -1.33 20.77
C ASN A 119 12.28 -1.15 19.37
N ALA A 120 11.12 -0.49 19.24
CA ALA A 120 10.52 -0.25 17.94
C ALA A 120 11.25 0.90 17.21
N GLU A 121 12.08 0.55 16.22
CA GLU A 121 12.80 1.54 15.42
C GLU A 121 11.89 2.10 14.31
N THR A 122 11.79 3.43 14.24
CA THR A 122 11.00 4.12 13.22
C THR A 122 11.88 4.66 12.10
N PHE A 123 11.56 4.28 10.88
CA PHE A 123 12.32 4.63 9.67
C PHE A 123 11.47 5.42 8.67
N VAL A 124 12.13 6.23 7.86
CA VAL A 124 11.56 6.93 6.71
C VAL A 124 12.14 6.34 5.43
N VAL A 125 11.27 6.02 4.48
CA VAL A 125 11.68 5.49 3.17
C VAL A 125 12.32 6.59 2.33
N ARG A 126 13.62 6.50 2.03
CA ARG A 126 14.30 7.47 1.17
C ARG A 126 14.20 7.10 -0.31
N ARG A 127 14.30 5.80 -0.62
CA ARG A 127 14.27 5.30 -2.00
C ARG A 127 13.60 3.94 -2.10
N VAL A 128 12.76 3.78 -3.12
CA VAL A 128 12.16 2.50 -3.52
C VAL A 128 12.87 2.01 -4.78
N THR A 129 13.44 0.81 -4.73
CA THR A 129 14.16 0.18 -5.85
C THR A 129 13.41 -1.08 -6.29
N TYR A 130 13.09 -1.16 -7.59
CA TYR A 130 12.43 -2.32 -8.20
C TYR A 130 13.45 -3.16 -8.96
N ARG A 131 13.46 -4.47 -8.71
CA ARG A 131 14.33 -5.42 -9.43
C ARG A 131 13.51 -6.16 -10.48
N TYR A 132 13.94 -6.06 -11.74
CA TYR A 132 13.33 -6.78 -12.86
C TYR A 132 14.31 -7.81 -13.40
N ARG A 133 13.77 -8.94 -13.85
CA ARG A 133 14.50 -9.98 -14.57
C ARG A 133 13.89 -10.15 -15.97
N LEU A 134 14.71 -10.49 -16.96
CA LEU A 134 14.23 -10.77 -18.32
C LEU A 134 13.89 -12.26 -18.43
N GLU A 135 12.62 -12.59 -18.64
CA GLU A 135 12.14 -13.96 -18.84
C GLU A 135 11.46 -14.07 -20.20
N ARG A 136 11.97 -14.96 -21.07
CA ARG A 136 11.37 -15.26 -22.38
C ARG A 136 11.05 -13.99 -23.21
N GLY A 137 11.95 -13.00 -23.17
CA GLY A 137 11.79 -11.72 -23.88
C GLY A 137 10.85 -10.70 -23.21
N ARG A 138 10.43 -10.92 -21.95
CA ARG A 138 9.59 -10.00 -21.17
C ARG A 138 10.24 -9.67 -19.83
N TYR A 139 10.19 -8.41 -19.40
CA TYR A 139 10.65 -8.02 -18.07
C TYR A 139 9.60 -8.40 -17.02
N VAL A 140 10.00 -9.27 -16.10
CA VAL A 140 9.19 -9.74 -14.96
C VAL A 140 9.76 -9.12 -13.69
N LYS A 141 8.87 -8.59 -12.84
CA LYS A 141 9.25 -8.05 -11.54
C LYS A 141 9.67 -9.19 -10.61
N ASN A 142 10.91 -9.13 -10.10
CA ASN A 142 11.50 -10.16 -9.24
C ASN A 142 11.47 -9.75 -7.76
N GLY A 143 11.57 -8.45 -7.45
CA GLY A 143 11.53 -8.00 -6.06
C GLY A 143 11.50 -6.49 -5.89
N LYS A 144 11.34 -6.07 -4.63
CA LYS A 144 11.34 -4.69 -4.18
C LYS A 144 12.29 -4.51 -3.02
N ARG A 145 13.05 -3.42 -3.04
CA ARG A 145 13.96 -3.01 -1.97
C ARG A 145 13.66 -1.58 -1.54
N LEU A 146 13.68 -1.34 -0.24
CA LEU A 146 13.56 -0.04 0.40
C LEU A 146 14.88 0.33 1.04
N ASP A 147 15.43 1.45 0.60
CA ASP A 147 16.51 2.11 1.32
C ASP A 147 15.86 3.10 2.28
N VAL A 148 16.03 2.84 3.57
CA VAL A 148 15.39 3.59 4.65
C VAL A 148 16.43 4.30 5.51
N GLN A 149 15.97 5.25 6.29
CA GLN A 149 16.81 6.03 7.18
C GLN A 149 16.04 6.26 8.48
N GLN A 150 16.71 6.23 9.63
CA GLN A 150 16.05 6.54 10.91
C GLN A 150 15.34 7.90 10.84
N GLN A 151 14.14 7.96 11.39
CA GLN A 151 13.27 9.13 11.30
C GLN A 151 13.94 10.41 11.83
N GLY A 152 14.60 10.33 12.99
CA GLY A 152 15.30 11.47 13.59
C GLY A 152 16.39 12.02 12.67
N ARG A 153 17.19 11.14 12.05
CA ARG A 153 18.25 11.53 11.12
C ARG A 153 17.69 12.17 9.85
N TYR A 154 16.62 11.62 9.31
CA TYR A 154 15.97 12.16 8.11
C TYR A 154 15.52 13.61 8.33
N PHE A 155 14.91 13.92 9.47
CA PHE A 155 14.46 15.27 9.78
C PHE A 155 15.62 16.25 9.94
N VAL A 156 16.68 15.85 10.67
CA VAL A 156 17.88 16.69 10.83
C VAL A 156 18.54 16.95 9.47
N GLU A 157 18.74 15.92 8.65
CA GLU A 157 19.34 16.05 7.32
C GLU A 157 18.49 16.95 6.41
N LYS A 158 17.16 16.79 6.42
CA LYS A 158 16.24 17.62 5.65
C LYS A 158 16.35 19.10 6.04
N HIS A 159 16.32 19.39 7.34
CA HIS A 159 16.40 20.77 7.83
C HIS A 159 17.77 21.42 7.54
N LEU A 160 18.85 20.67 7.75
CA LEU A 160 20.20 21.15 7.42
C LEU A 160 20.35 21.40 5.92
N ASN A 161 19.85 20.51 5.07
CA ASN A 161 19.89 20.70 3.62
C ASN A 161 19.09 21.94 3.18
N GLU A 162 17.96 22.22 3.82
CA GLU A 162 17.17 23.42 3.56
C GLU A 162 17.97 24.69 3.90
N ILE A 163 18.55 24.77 5.10
CA ILE A 163 19.40 25.91 5.51
C ILE A 163 20.62 26.05 4.60
N LEU A 164 21.30 24.94 4.31
CA LEU A 164 22.50 24.93 3.49
C LEU A 164 22.18 25.35 2.05
N SER A 165 21.11 24.83 1.46
CA SER A 165 20.67 25.24 0.13
C SER A 165 20.24 26.72 0.06
N ALA A 166 19.67 27.26 1.14
CA ALA A 166 19.30 28.66 1.22
C ALA A 166 20.51 29.59 1.41
N THR A 167 21.50 29.18 2.19
CA THR A 167 22.68 30.02 2.50
C THR A 167 23.77 29.94 1.42
N THR A 168 23.97 28.78 0.80
CA THR A 168 24.88 28.65 -0.34
C THR A 168 24.08 29.07 -1.57
N GLY A 169 23.98 30.38 -1.84
CA GLY A 169 23.18 30.97 -2.91
C GLY A 169 23.55 30.54 -4.35
N GLY A 170 23.52 29.24 -4.64
CA GLY A 170 23.57 28.64 -5.96
C GLY A 170 22.14 28.56 -6.50
N GLY A 171 21.79 29.56 -7.30
CA GLY A 171 20.46 29.79 -7.84
C GLY A 171 19.89 28.64 -8.64
N GLY A 172 18.59 28.42 -8.44
CA GLY A 172 17.73 27.60 -9.31
C GLY A 172 17.49 28.27 -10.67
N ASP A 173 18.52 28.36 -11.50
CA ASP A 173 18.38 28.76 -12.92
C ASP A 173 18.00 27.58 -13.84
N ASP A 174 17.96 26.34 -13.33
CA ASP A 174 17.57 25.16 -14.13
C ASP A 174 16.07 25.15 -14.50
N ASP A 175 15.21 25.76 -13.68
CA ASP A 175 13.77 25.86 -13.98
C ASP A 175 13.48 26.82 -15.15
N ASP A 176 14.31 27.85 -15.33
CA ASP A 176 14.17 28.78 -16.44
C ASP A 176 14.68 28.19 -17.76
N ASP A 177 15.69 27.33 -17.70
CA ASP A 177 16.19 26.61 -18.88
C ASP A 177 15.16 25.56 -19.37
N GLU A 178 14.55 24.79 -18.46
CA GLU A 178 13.47 23.85 -18.78
C GLU A 178 12.24 24.57 -19.36
N LYS A 179 11.83 25.70 -18.76
CA LYS A 179 10.73 26.54 -19.28
C LYS A 179 11.07 27.13 -20.66
N ARG A 180 12.31 27.58 -20.88
CA ARG A 180 12.79 28.05 -22.20
C ARG A 180 12.75 26.94 -23.25
N ARG A 181 13.20 25.72 -22.90
CA ARG A 181 13.15 24.55 -23.79
C ARG A 181 11.72 24.18 -24.17
N ARG A 182 10.80 24.15 -23.20
CA ARG A 182 9.37 23.87 -23.44
C ARG A 182 8.72 24.91 -24.35
N ARG A 183 9.01 26.21 -24.13
CA ARG A 183 8.52 27.29 -25.01
C ARG A 183 9.04 27.14 -26.43
N ARG A 184 10.33 26.84 -26.61
CA ARG A 184 10.95 26.63 -27.92
C ARG A 184 10.34 25.44 -28.67
N TRP A 185 10.03 24.35 -27.97
CA TRP A 185 9.41 23.17 -28.58
C TRP A 185 7.96 23.44 -29.02
N ASN A 186 7.16 24.10 -28.19
CA ASN A 186 5.78 24.45 -28.53
C ASN A 186 5.69 25.43 -29.71
N ASN A 187 6.62 26.37 -29.83
CA ASN A 187 6.61 27.35 -30.92
C ASN A 187 7.07 26.78 -32.27
N LYS A 188 7.70 25.60 -32.30
CA LYS A 188 8.13 24.93 -33.54
C LYS A 188 7.04 24.04 -34.16
N ARG A 189 5.90 23.88 -33.47
CA ARG A 189 4.75 23.07 -33.90
C ARG A 189 3.56 23.90 -34.40
N ARG A 190 3.64 25.22 -34.33
CA ARG A 190 2.75 26.17 -35.00
C ARG A 190 3.40 26.62 -36.30
#